data_AF-A0A7X3ZMY1-F1
#
_entry.id   AF-A0A7X3ZMY1-F1
#
_cell.length_a   1.000
_cell.length_b   1.000
_cell.length_c   1.000
_cell.angle_alpha   90.00
_cell.angle_beta   90.00
_cell.angle_gamma   90.00
#
_symmetry.space_group_name_H-M   'P 1'
#
loop_
_entity.id
_entity.type
_entity.pdbx_description
1 polymer ?
#
loop_
_entity_poly.entity_id
_entity_poly.type
_entity_poly.pdbx_seq_one_letter_code
_entity_poly.pdbx_strand_id
1 'polypeptide(L)'
;MKKKWIIRFIQICGFVALCSILASAQKNDDGIKEGITLSDLGVTKEQKVQIDAMWKLKRQKHSQAINDLKTFNRLVKDSLIGDNEIREKLKKSRLKRKTMQKQIDEAEEALIKTISPRAQLHLTMLGILDNGLPRRIAKTQTDKATEQKKSDIPIPTEEQSERTPQ
;
A
#
# COMPACT_ATOMS: atom_id res chain seq x y z
N MET A 1 44.43 -24.61 12.83
CA MET A 1 43.01 -24.22 12.94
C MET A 1 42.64 -23.11 11.94
N LYS A 2 42.64 -23.37 10.62
CA LYS A 2 42.32 -22.33 9.58
C LYS A 2 41.33 -22.78 8.50
N LYS A 3 40.80 -24.01 8.54
CA LYS A 3 39.94 -24.55 7.47
C LYS A 3 38.42 -24.37 7.69
N LYS A 4 37.97 -24.02 8.91
CA LYS A 4 36.53 -23.92 9.22
C LYS A 4 35.88 -22.58 8.83
N TRP A 5 36.67 -21.52 8.62
CA TRP A 5 36.16 -20.18 8.29
C TRP A 5 35.79 -20.02 6.81
N ILE A 6 36.54 -20.66 5.90
CA ILE A 6 36.32 -20.53 4.45
C ILE A 6 35.03 -21.22 4.01
N ILE A 7 34.68 -22.35 4.63
CA ILE A 7 33.48 -23.13 4.29
C ILE A 7 32.19 -22.35 4.62
N ARG A 8 32.19 -21.54 5.69
CA ARG A 8 31.03 -20.71 6.06
C ARG A 8 30.85 -19.48 5.16
N PHE A 9 31.93 -18.95 4.59
CA PHE A 9 31.85 -17.79 3.69
C PHE A 9 31.24 -18.16 2.32
N ILE A 10 31.57 -19.34 1.80
CA ILE A 10 31.08 -19.81 0.48
C ILE A 10 29.56 -20.05 0.51
N GLN A 11 29.02 -20.55 1.63
CA GLN A 11 27.56 -20.76 1.79
C GLN A 11 26.77 -19.44 1.85
N ILE A 12 27.35 -18.37 2.41
CA ILE A 12 26.69 -17.07 2.49
C ILE A 12 26.68 -16.38 1.11
N CYS A 13 27.75 -16.49 0.33
CA CYS A 13 27.81 -15.90 -1.01
C CYS A 13 26.83 -16.55 -2.01
N GLY A 14 26.57 -17.86 -1.88
CA GLY A 14 25.60 -18.56 -2.74
C GLY A 14 24.14 -18.09 -2.56
N PHE A 15 23.75 -17.72 -1.33
CA PHE A 15 22.40 -17.25 -1.04
C PHE A 15 22.13 -15.84 -1.59
N VAL A 16 23.13 -14.96 -1.58
CA VAL A 16 22.98 -13.58 -2.10
C VAL A 16 22.79 -13.59 -3.62
N ALA A 17 23.50 -14.46 -4.35
CA ALA A 17 23.35 -14.56 -5.80
C ALA A 17 21.97 -15.08 -6.23
N LEU A 18 21.39 -16.03 -5.49
CA LEU A 18 20.04 -16.57 -5.77
C LEU A 18 18.93 -15.55 -5.48
N CYS A 19 19.08 -14.72 -4.44
CA CYS A 19 18.13 -13.63 -4.18
C CYS A 19 18.18 -12.52 -5.26
N SER A 20 19.36 -12.22 -5.82
CA SER A 20 19.50 -11.19 -6.86
C SER A 20 18.90 -11.59 -8.22
N ILE A 21 18.89 -12.89 -8.56
CA ILE A 21 18.33 -13.38 -9.83
C ILE A 21 16.80 -13.44 -9.74
N LEU A 22 16.23 -13.87 -8.60
CA LEU A 22 14.77 -13.85 -8.38
C LEU A 22 14.20 -12.42 -8.35
N ALA A 23 14.95 -11.45 -7.79
CA ALA A 23 14.54 -10.03 -7.80
C ALA A 23 14.56 -9.40 -9.20
N SER A 24 15.36 -9.92 -10.13
CA SER A 24 15.48 -9.39 -11.49
C SER A 24 14.53 -10.05 -12.49
N ALA A 25 14.06 -11.27 -12.23
CA ALA A 25 13.05 -11.94 -13.07
C ALA A 25 11.62 -11.42 -12.84
N GLN A 26 11.31 -10.86 -11.67
CA GLN A 26 10.00 -10.25 -11.40
C GLN A 26 9.80 -8.86 -12.02
N LYS A 27 10.81 -8.28 -12.68
CA LYS A 27 10.72 -6.91 -13.21
C LYS A 27 10.23 -6.81 -14.65
N ASN A 28 10.17 -7.92 -15.39
CA ASN A 28 9.96 -7.88 -16.85
C ASN A 28 8.76 -8.68 -17.35
N ASP A 29 7.93 -9.28 -16.48
CA ASP A 29 6.85 -10.17 -16.94
C ASP A 29 5.54 -10.02 -16.15
N ASP A 30 5.20 -8.77 -15.81
CA ASP A 30 3.82 -8.41 -15.52
C ASP A 30 3.33 -7.61 -16.73
N GLY A 31 2.59 -8.27 -17.62
CA GLY A 31 1.81 -7.61 -18.66
C GLY A 31 1.02 -6.47 -18.03
N ILE A 32 1.52 -5.24 -18.25
CA ILE A 32 0.90 -4.03 -17.75
C ILE A 32 -0.44 -3.95 -18.47
N LYS A 33 -1.52 -4.34 -17.78
CA LYS A 33 -2.85 -3.83 -18.08
C LYS A 33 -2.65 -2.31 -18.10
N GLU A 34 -2.66 -1.70 -19.28
CA GLU A 34 -2.52 -0.26 -19.46
C GLU A 34 -3.63 0.41 -18.66
N GLY A 35 -3.30 0.75 -17.41
CA GLY A 35 -4.18 1.55 -16.57
C GLY A 35 -4.26 2.92 -17.20
N ILE A 36 -5.48 3.42 -17.38
CA ILE A 36 -5.74 4.77 -17.90
C ILE A 36 -4.84 5.76 -17.16
N THR A 37 -3.92 6.38 -17.90
CA THR A 37 -2.98 7.36 -17.33
C THR A 37 -3.69 8.70 -17.14
N LEU A 38 -3.12 9.58 -16.31
CA LEU A 38 -3.65 10.95 -16.18
C LEU A 38 -3.63 11.69 -17.53
N SER A 39 -2.67 11.39 -18.39
CA SER A 39 -2.59 11.95 -19.74
C SER A 39 -3.75 11.47 -20.62
N ASP A 40 -4.15 10.21 -20.51
CA ASP A 40 -5.32 9.65 -21.21
C ASP A 40 -6.64 10.26 -20.74
N LEU A 41 -6.65 10.88 -19.54
CA LEU A 41 -7.79 11.60 -18.97
C LEU A 41 -7.82 13.09 -19.37
N GLY A 42 -6.87 13.53 -20.22
CA GLY A 42 -6.72 14.91 -20.63
C GLY A 42 -6.14 15.82 -19.55
N VAL A 43 -5.47 15.27 -18.53
CA VAL A 43 -4.80 16.06 -17.49
C VAL A 43 -3.52 16.66 -18.05
N THR A 44 -3.43 17.99 -18.05
CA THR A 44 -2.24 18.71 -18.52
C THR A 44 -1.06 18.56 -17.55
N LYS A 45 0.14 18.97 -17.99
CA LYS A 45 1.34 18.95 -17.11
C LYS A 45 1.15 19.88 -15.91
N GLU A 46 0.54 21.03 -16.11
CA GLU A 46 0.25 22.03 -15.07
C GLU A 46 -0.74 21.45 -14.05
N GLN A 47 -1.80 20.81 -14.53
CA GLN A 47 -2.79 20.15 -13.66
C GLN A 47 -2.17 18.98 -12.87
N LYS A 48 -1.24 18.24 -13.48
CA LYS A 48 -0.50 17.19 -12.77
C LYS A 48 0.34 17.75 -11.61
N VAL A 49 0.97 18.92 -11.79
CA VAL A 49 1.69 19.60 -10.71
C VAL A 49 0.74 20.03 -9.59
N GLN A 50 -0.45 20.55 -9.93
CA GLN A 50 -1.47 20.91 -8.95
C GLN A 50 -1.97 19.69 -8.16
N ILE A 51 -2.23 18.58 -8.86
CA ILE A 51 -2.60 17.30 -8.24
C ILE A 51 -1.53 16.82 -7.26
N ASP A 52 -0.25 16.84 -7.66
CA ASP A 52 0.85 16.42 -6.79
C ASP A 52 1.02 17.34 -5.57
N ALA A 53 0.88 18.66 -5.76
CA ALA A 53 0.92 19.64 -4.67
C ALA A 53 -0.22 19.41 -3.66
N MET A 54 -1.46 19.24 -4.14
CA MET A 54 -2.62 18.93 -3.30
C MET A 54 -2.43 17.60 -2.56
N TRP A 55 -1.91 16.58 -3.24
CA TRP A 55 -1.62 15.29 -2.63
C TRP A 55 -0.58 15.38 -1.51
N LYS A 56 0.49 16.15 -1.72
CA LYS A 56 1.51 16.42 -0.69
C LYS A 56 0.91 17.15 0.52
N LEU A 57 0.01 18.11 0.32
CA LEU A 57 -0.72 18.78 1.41
C LEU A 57 -1.58 17.79 2.20
N LYS A 58 -2.35 16.93 1.52
CA LYS A 58 -3.15 15.86 2.15
C LYS A 58 -2.24 14.91 2.97
N ARG A 59 -1.07 14.53 2.43
CA ARG A 59 -0.07 13.71 3.16
C ARG A 59 0.52 14.41 4.37
N GLN A 60 0.88 15.68 4.25
CA GLN A 60 1.41 16.46 5.35
C GLN A 60 0.39 16.59 6.49
N LYS A 61 -0.87 16.89 6.16
CA LYS A 61 -1.98 16.94 7.12
C LYS A 61 -2.14 15.61 7.86
N HIS A 62 -2.08 14.48 7.16
CA HIS A 62 -2.18 13.16 7.77
C HIS A 62 -1.00 12.86 8.71
N SER A 63 0.24 13.11 8.26
CA SER A 63 1.44 12.94 9.08
C SER A 63 1.38 13.78 10.36
N GLN A 64 0.92 15.03 10.23
CA GLN A 64 0.76 15.92 11.36
C GLN A 64 -0.33 15.43 12.33
N ALA A 65 -1.44 14.90 11.83
CA ALA A 65 -2.48 14.32 12.69
C ALA A 65 -1.96 13.13 13.51
N ILE A 66 -1.12 12.28 12.92
CA ILE A 66 -0.46 11.18 13.66
C ILE A 66 0.46 11.74 14.75
N ASN A 67 1.25 12.77 14.45
CA ASN A 67 2.15 13.38 15.44
C ASN A 67 1.40 14.09 16.56
N ASP A 68 0.30 14.77 16.25
CA ASP A 68 -0.60 15.37 17.23
C ASP A 68 -1.21 14.28 18.15
N LEU A 69 -1.64 13.14 17.59
CA LEU A 69 -2.15 12.00 18.38
C LEU A 69 -1.11 11.43 19.34
N LYS A 70 0.15 11.28 18.90
CA LYS A 70 1.25 10.87 19.78
C LYS A 70 1.44 11.85 20.93
N THR A 71 1.37 13.15 20.63
CA THR A 71 1.47 14.21 21.63
C THR A 71 0.32 14.10 22.63
N PHE A 72 -0.93 13.97 22.17
CA PHE A 72 -2.10 13.83 23.03
C PHE A 72 -2.05 12.57 23.89
N ASN A 73 -1.60 11.43 23.35
CA ASN A 73 -1.42 10.21 24.12
C ASN A 73 -0.41 10.42 25.26
N ARG A 74 0.63 11.22 25.04
CA ARG A 74 1.55 11.61 26.13
C ARG A 74 0.87 12.46 27.18
N LEU A 75 0.06 13.45 26.79
CA LEU A 75 -0.67 14.31 27.72
C LEU A 75 -1.69 13.52 28.57
N VAL A 76 -2.38 12.56 27.97
CA VAL A 76 -3.35 11.70 28.68
C VAL A 76 -2.66 10.87 29.77
N LYS A 77 -1.40 10.49 29.57
CA LYS A 77 -0.62 9.70 30.52
C LYS A 77 0.08 10.54 31.59
N ASP A 78 0.21 11.84 31.38
CA ASP A 78 0.94 12.75 32.26
C ASP A 78 -0.04 13.47 33.20
N SER A 79 -0.18 12.94 34.41
CA SER A 79 -1.10 13.48 35.42
C SER A 79 -0.66 14.82 36.03
N LEU A 80 0.58 15.26 35.75
CA LEU A 80 1.13 16.51 36.29
C LEU A 80 0.91 17.70 35.35
N ILE A 81 0.45 17.47 34.12
CA ILE A 81 0.13 18.52 33.18
C ILE A 81 -1.18 19.21 33.58
N GLY A 82 -1.14 20.55 33.66
CA GLY A 82 -2.33 21.34 33.97
C GLY A 82 -3.31 21.46 32.79
N ASP A 83 -4.60 21.56 33.11
CA ASP A 83 -5.69 21.68 32.13
C ASP A 83 -5.51 22.82 31.12
N ASN A 84 -4.91 23.94 31.54
CA ASN A 84 -4.63 25.07 30.66
C ASN A 84 -3.64 24.70 29.55
N GLU A 85 -2.60 23.92 29.87
CA GLU A 85 -1.64 23.45 28.87
C GLU A 85 -2.31 22.46 27.88
N ILE A 86 -3.16 21.56 28.39
CA ILE A 86 -3.94 20.63 27.55
C ILE A 86 -4.84 21.42 26.60
N ARG A 87 -5.56 22.42 27.12
CA ARG A 87 -6.48 23.28 26.35
C ARG A 87 -5.75 24.01 25.22
N GLU A 88 -4.58 24.59 25.50
CA GLU A 88 -3.79 25.30 24.49
C GLU A 88 -3.25 24.35 23.41
N LYS A 89 -2.75 23.16 23.77
CA LYS A 89 -2.30 22.17 22.77
C LYS A 89 -3.45 21.68 21.90
N LEU A 90 -4.63 21.42 22.49
CA LEU A 90 -5.83 21.05 21.73
C LEU A 90 -6.28 22.17 20.78
N LYS A 91 -6.32 23.42 21.25
CA LYS A 91 -6.69 24.59 20.45
C LYS A 91 -5.73 24.76 19.26
N LYS A 92 -4.42 24.69 19.50
CA LYS A 92 -3.39 24.81 18.47
C LYS A 92 -3.50 23.71 17.40
N SER A 93 -3.70 22.46 17.81
CA SER A 93 -3.90 21.35 16.86
C SER A 93 -5.19 21.50 16.05
N ARG A 94 -6.31 21.88 16.70
CA ARG A 94 -7.59 22.12 16.01
C ARG A 94 -7.47 23.24 14.99
N LEU A 95 -6.82 24.35 15.34
CA LEU A 95 -6.58 25.47 14.43
C LEU A 95 -5.76 25.02 13.22
N LYS A 96 -4.62 24.35 13.45
CA LYS A 96 -3.78 23.83 12.35
C LYS A 96 -4.53 22.87 11.43
N ARG A 97 -5.36 21.97 11.99
CA ARG A 97 -6.20 21.05 11.20
C ARG A 97 -7.18 21.81 10.31
N LYS A 98 -7.85 22.84 10.84
CA LYS A 98 -8.77 23.69 10.07
C LYS A 98 -8.05 24.44 8.96
N THR A 99 -6.90 25.03 9.25
CA THR A 99 -6.10 25.76 8.25
C THR A 99 -5.66 24.86 7.10
N MET A 100 -5.12 23.68 7.41
CA MET A 100 -4.69 22.74 6.37
C MET A 100 -5.88 22.20 5.56
N GLN A 101 -7.03 21.94 6.21
CA GLN A 101 -8.23 21.53 5.50
C GLN A 101 -8.67 22.61 4.52
N LYS A 102 -8.73 23.87 4.94
CA LYS A 102 -9.11 24.99 4.07
C LYS A 102 -8.19 25.10 2.84
N GLN A 103 -6.88 24.96 3.03
CA GLN A 103 -5.91 24.96 1.92
C GLN A 103 -6.12 23.81 0.95
N ILE A 104 -6.48 22.63 1.47
CA ILE A 104 -6.80 21.46 0.64
C ILE A 104 -8.10 21.70 -0.13
N ASP A 105 -9.15 22.21 0.52
CA ASP A 105 -10.45 22.48 -0.10
C ASP A 105 -10.30 23.53 -1.22
N GLU A 106 -9.54 24.60 -0.98
CA GLU A 106 -9.24 25.63 -1.99
C GLU A 106 -8.48 25.06 -3.19
N ALA A 107 -7.48 24.21 -2.96
CA ALA A 107 -6.71 23.55 -4.02
C ALA A 107 -7.57 22.56 -4.81
N GLU A 108 -8.47 21.85 -4.13
CA GLU A 108 -9.37 20.88 -4.74
C GLU A 108 -10.43 21.58 -5.60
N GLU A 109 -11.04 22.66 -5.10
CA GLU A 109 -12.02 23.45 -5.84
C GLU A 109 -11.38 24.09 -7.09
N ALA A 110 -10.15 24.60 -6.97
CA ALA A 110 -9.40 25.14 -8.11
C ALA A 110 -9.10 24.05 -9.15
N LEU A 111 -8.72 22.85 -8.71
CA LEU A 111 -8.45 21.73 -9.60
C LEU A 111 -9.71 21.28 -10.34
N ILE A 112 -10.81 21.01 -9.61
CA ILE A 112 -12.10 20.52 -10.15
C ILE A 112 -12.63 21.43 -11.26
N LYS A 113 -12.47 22.76 -11.14
CA LYS A 113 -12.88 23.72 -12.17
C LYS A 113 -12.14 23.57 -13.50
N THR A 114 -10.96 22.94 -13.50
CA THR A 114 -10.08 22.86 -14.68
C THR A 114 -9.99 21.48 -15.29
N ILE A 115 -10.19 20.42 -14.50
CA ILE A 115 -10.08 19.03 -14.98
C ILE A 115 -11.42 18.51 -15.52
N SER A 116 -11.37 17.61 -16.52
CA SER A 116 -12.56 17.00 -17.10
C SER A 116 -13.37 16.20 -16.07
N PRO A 117 -14.71 16.08 -16.20
CA PRO A 117 -15.51 15.24 -15.30
C PRO A 117 -15.03 13.78 -15.22
N ARG A 118 -14.48 13.26 -16.33
CA ARG A 118 -13.88 11.93 -16.37
C ARG A 118 -12.61 11.85 -15.51
N ALA A 119 -11.73 12.84 -15.63
CA ALA A 119 -10.54 12.93 -14.77
C ALA A 119 -10.94 13.07 -13.29
N GLN A 120 -11.97 13.86 -12.97
CA GLN A 120 -12.51 13.99 -11.62
C GLN A 120 -12.94 12.63 -11.07
N LEU A 121 -13.76 11.88 -11.81
CA LEU A 121 -14.20 10.54 -11.40
C LEU A 121 -13.00 9.61 -11.10
N HIS A 122 -12.01 9.56 -11.99
CA HIS A 122 -10.83 8.73 -11.78
C HIS A 122 -10.00 9.16 -10.57
N LEU A 123 -9.79 10.46 -10.37
CA LEU A 123 -9.07 10.98 -9.21
C LEU A 123 -9.84 10.73 -7.90
N THR A 124 -11.16 10.79 -7.91
CA THR A 124 -12.02 10.40 -6.78
C THR A 124 -11.88 8.90 -6.48
N MET A 125 -11.95 8.05 -7.51
CA MET A 125 -11.78 6.60 -7.36
C MET A 125 -10.38 6.22 -6.85
N LEU A 126 -9.36 7.00 -7.20
CA LEU A 126 -8.00 6.87 -6.67
C LEU A 126 -7.85 7.44 -5.25
N GLY A 127 -8.88 8.10 -4.69
CA GLY A 127 -8.84 8.78 -3.39
C GLY A 127 -8.12 10.13 -3.42
N ILE A 128 -7.63 10.59 -4.57
CA ILE A 128 -6.89 11.85 -4.66
C ILE A 128 -7.80 13.05 -4.38
N LEU A 129 -9.03 13.05 -4.90
CA LEU A 129 -10.05 14.06 -4.58
C LEU A 129 -10.76 13.74 -3.26
N ASP A 130 -11.00 12.48 -2.92
CA ASP A 130 -11.62 12.15 -1.64
C ASP A 130 -10.66 12.40 -0.44
N ASN A 131 -11.17 12.30 0.80
CA ASN A 131 -10.42 12.48 2.04
C ASN A 131 -9.31 11.45 2.28
N GLY A 132 -9.21 10.43 1.43
CA GLY A 132 -8.33 9.29 1.61
C GLY A 132 -7.06 9.41 0.79
N LEU A 133 -5.90 9.44 1.45
CA LEU A 133 -4.66 8.97 0.82
C LEU A 133 -4.96 7.73 -0.02
N PRO A 134 -4.42 7.63 -1.25
CA PRO A 134 -4.86 6.63 -2.22
C PRO A 134 -5.00 5.28 -1.52
N ARG A 135 -6.22 4.72 -1.56
CA ARG A 135 -6.51 3.42 -0.96
C ARG A 135 -5.41 2.50 -1.47
N ARG A 136 -4.64 1.89 -0.56
CA ARG A 136 -3.80 0.74 -0.95
C ARG A 136 -4.78 -0.26 -1.52
N ILE A 137 -4.87 -0.34 -2.85
CA ILE A 137 -5.60 -1.39 -3.53
C ILE A 137 -4.81 -2.64 -3.15
N ALA A 138 -5.30 -3.37 -2.15
CA ALA A 138 -4.76 -4.66 -1.83
C ALA A 138 -4.84 -5.46 -3.13
N LYS A 139 -3.68 -5.84 -3.69
CA LYS A 139 -3.66 -6.75 -4.83
C LYS A 139 -4.46 -7.97 -4.39
N THR A 140 -5.57 -8.26 -5.06
CA THR A 140 -6.32 -9.49 -4.87
C THR A 140 -5.34 -10.64 -5.06
N GLN A 141 -5.03 -11.35 -3.98
CA GLN A 141 -4.28 -12.60 -4.10
C GLN A 141 -5.16 -13.53 -4.93
N THR A 142 -4.74 -13.81 -6.15
CA THR A 142 -5.34 -14.85 -6.97
C THR A 142 -4.83 -16.16 -6.39
N ASP A 143 -5.74 -16.96 -5.84
CA ASP A 143 -5.48 -18.32 -5.38
C ASP A 143 -4.92 -19.14 -6.56
N LYS A 144 -3.61 -19.36 -6.55
CA LYS A 144 -2.93 -20.36 -7.37
C LYS A 144 -2.44 -21.48 -6.46
N ALA A 145 -3.35 -22.36 -6.08
CA ALA A 145 -3.01 -23.72 -5.69
C ALA A 145 -4.28 -24.58 -5.74
N THR A 146 -4.51 -25.28 -6.85
CA THR A 146 -4.87 -26.72 -6.88
C THR A 146 -4.88 -27.18 -8.34
N GLU A 147 -3.70 -27.33 -8.93
CA GLU A 147 -3.49 -28.26 -10.05
C GLU A 147 -2.18 -28.99 -9.80
N GLN A 148 -2.22 -30.02 -8.96
CA GLN A 148 -1.23 -31.10 -8.95
C GLN A 148 -1.79 -32.28 -8.14
N LYS A 149 -2.57 -33.12 -8.81
CA LYS A 149 -2.70 -34.53 -8.42
C LYS A 149 -3.00 -35.37 -9.66
N LYS A 150 -1.95 -35.65 -10.43
CA LYS A 150 -1.91 -36.75 -11.40
C LYS A 150 -0.47 -37.25 -11.40
N SER A 151 -0.31 -38.58 -11.36
CA SER A 151 0.88 -39.37 -10.96
C SER A 151 1.08 -39.34 -9.43
N ASP A 152 0.97 -40.44 -8.67
CA ASP A 152 1.43 -41.80 -8.96
C ASP A 152 0.45 -42.88 -8.44
N ILE A 153 0.28 -43.93 -9.25
CA ILE A 153 -0.35 -45.20 -8.88
C ILE A 153 0.78 -46.13 -8.39
N PRO A 154 0.52 -46.97 -7.37
CA PRO A 154 0.82 -48.38 -7.54
C PRO A 154 -0.38 -49.26 -7.25
N ILE A 155 -0.63 -50.16 -8.20
CA ILE A 155 -1.57 -51.28 -8.16
C ILE A 155 -1.07 -52.29 -7.10
N PRO A 156 -1.94 -52.82 -6.23
CA PRO A 156 -1.74 -54.14 -5.64
C PRO A 156 -2.51 -55.19 -6.44
N THR A 157 -1.77 -56.22 -6.84
CA THR A 157 -2.23 -57.45 -7.49
C THR A 157 -3.16 -58.27 -6.59
N GLU A 158 -4.10 -58.95 -7.25
CA GLU A 158 -5.15 -59.89 -6.84
C GLU A 158 -4.95 -60.72 -5.57
N GLU A 159 -6.04 -60.92 -4.80
CA GLU A 159 -6.35 -62.22 -4.22
C GLU A 159 -7.88 -62.46 -4.23
N GLN A 160 -8.24 -63.71 -4.53
CA GLN A 160 -9.55 -64.20 -4.98
C GLN A 160 -10.58 -64.46 -3.87
N SER A 161 -11.82 -64.75 -4.31
CA SER A 161 -12.89 -65.49 -3.60
C SER A 161 -13.71 -64.64 -2.61
N GLU A 162 -15.04 -64.63 -2.55
CA GLU A 162 -16.01 -65.69 -2.81
C GLU A 162 -17.47 -65.11 -2.79
N ARG A 163 -18.32 -65.58 -3.70
CA ARG A 163 -19.79 -65.84 -3.58
C ARG A 163 -20.82 -64.73 -3.20
N THR A 164 -21.60 -64.36 -4.23
CA THR A 164 -23.08 -64.39 -4.40
C THR A 164 -24.06 -63.65 -3.45
N PRO A 165 -25.25 -63.27 -3.99
CA PRO A 165 -26.10 -62.17 -3.51
C PRO A 165 -27.29 -62.63 -2.67
N GLN A 166 -28.01 -61.66 -2.12
CA GLN A 166 -29.45 -61.76 -1.88
C GLN A 166 -30.14 -60.50 -2.42
#